data_AF-A0A920RK48-F1
#
_entry.id   AF-A0A920RK48-F1
#
_cell.length_a   1.000
_cell.length_b   1.000
_cell.length_c   1.000
_cell.angle_alpha   90.00
_cell.angle_beta   90.00
_cell.angle_gamma   90.00
#
_symmetry.space_group_name_H-M   'P 1'
#
loop_
_entity.id
_entity.type
_entity.pdbx_description
1 polymer ?
#
loop_
_entity_poly.entity_id
_entity_poly.type
_entity_poly.pdbx_seq_one_letter_code
_entity_poly.pdbx_strand_id
1 'polypeptide(L)'
;MLQSFLPDDRPGAFARLIDRLLAHPQYGERWGRHWMDAAGYVDVRLFDGDAATIYFNEGMWRYRDYCISAHNLDMPWDQFVTEQLAGDELVAWDKLKRWTPEVSRN
;
A
#
# COMPACT_ATOMS: atom_id res chain seq x y z
N MET A 1 15.25 3.76 -17.69
CA MET A 1 15.98 4.48 -16.62
C MET A 1 17.50 4.35 -16.73
N LEU A 2 18.07 3.14 -16.79
CA LEU A 2 19.53 2.95 -16.92
C LEU A 2 20.11 3.66 -18.16
N GLN A 3 19.44 3.52 -19.32
CA GLN A 3 19.82 4.19 -20.56
C GLN A 3 19.82 5.72 -20.48
N SER A 4 18.98 6.31 -19.62
CA SER A 4 18.94 7.77 -19.38
C SER A 4 19.88 8.25 -18.27
N PHE A 5 20.48 7.33 -17.53
CA PHE A 5 21.42 7.63 -16.44
C PHE A 5 22.87 7.50 -16.90
N LEU A 6 23.20 6.45 -17.66
CA LEU A 6 24.56 6.20 -18.14
C LEU A 6 25.20 7.38 -18.90
N PRO A 7 24.47 8.14 -19.74
CA PRO A 7 25.03 9.32 -20.39
C PRO A 7 24.82 10.64 -19.61
N ASP A 8 24.31 10.61 -18.37
CA ASP A 8 24.03 11.83 -17.58
C ASP A 8 25.25 12.29 -16.77
N ASP A 9 26.04 13.19 -17.36
CA ASP A 9 27.26 13.73 -16.72
C ASP A 9 27.02 14.94 -15.82
N ARG A 10 25.77 15.38 -15.66
CA ARG A 10 25.47 16.58 -14.86
C ARG A 10 25.69 16.30 -13.38
N PRO A 11 26.21 17.26 -12.58
CA PRO A 11 26.43 17.10 -11.14
C PRO A 11 25.20 16.54 -10.43
N GLY A 12 25.36 15.50 -9.58
CA GLY A 12 24.24 14.88 -8.87
C GLY A 12 23.39 13.89 -9.69
N ALA A 13 23.92 13.33 -10.78
CA ALA A 13 23.21 12.33 -11.62
C ALA A 13 22.66 11.14 -10.84
N PHE A 14 23.40 10.67 -9.84
CA PHE A 14 22.97 9.56 -8.99
C PHE A 14 21.77 9.93 -8.10
N ALA A 15 21.79 11.12 -7.47
CA ALA A 15 20.67 11.59 -6.67
C ALA A 15 19.39 11.72 -7.51
N ARG A 16 19.47 12.35 -8.70
CA ARG A 16 18.34 12.41 -9.63
C ARG A 16 17.87 11.05 -10.15
N LEU A 17 18.76 10.05 -10.21
CA LEU A 17 18.34 8.68 -10.53
C LEU A 17 17.52 8.09 -9.38
N ILE A 18 17.99 8.26 -8.13
CA ILE A 18 17.25 7.83 -6.94
C ILE A 18 15.87 8.50 -6.90
N ASP A 19 15.80 9.82 -7.05
CA ASP A 19 14.52 10.55 -7.02
C ASP A 19 13.54 10.00 -8.06
N ARG A 20 14.03 9.72 -9.28
CA ARG A 20 13.20 9.11 -10.35
C ARG A 20 12.76 7.68 -10.03
N LEU A 21 13.60 6.90 -9.36
CA LEU A 21 13.27 5.52 -8.97
C LEU A 21 12.25 5.51 -7.84
N LEU A 22 12.40 6.40 -6.85
CA LEU A 22 11.46 6.54 -5.73
C LEU A 22 10.10 7.09 -6.21
N ALA A 23 10.10 8.01 -7.18
CA ALA A 23 8.87 8.57 -7.74
C ALA A 23 8.12 7.63 -8.72
N HIS A 24 8.68 6.46 -9.04
CA HIS A 24 8.09 5.55 -10.00
C HIS A 24 7.00 4.69 -9.33
N PRO A 25 5.80 4.52 -9.93
CA PRO A 25 4.68 3.82 -9.28
C PRO A 25 4.99 2.40 -8.78
N GLN A 26 5.90 1.71 -9.47
CA GLN A 26 6.37 0.36 -9.16
C GLN A 26 7.17 0.30 -7.85
N TYR A 27 7.62 1.43 -7.32
CA TYR A 27 8.21 1.51 -5.99
C TYR A 27 7.20 1.04 -4.94
N GLY A 28 6.00 1.63 -4.92
CA GLY A 28 4.93 1.23 -4.01
C GLY A 28 4.40 -0.18 -4.26
N GLU A 29 4.34 -0.63 -5.52
CA GLU A 29 3.97 -2.03 -5.83
C GLU A 29 4.97 -3.03 -5.22
N ARG A 30 6.27 -2.70 -5.24
CA ARG A 30 7.32 -3.56 -4.70
C ARG A 30 7.35 -3.54 -3.18
N TRP A 31 7.37 -2.36 -2.57
CA TRP A 31 7.46 -2.23 -1.11
C TRP A 31 6.14 -2.57 -0.40
N GLY A 32 5.00 -2.17 -0.97
CA GLY A 32 3.69 -2.57 -0.48
C GLY A 32 3.51 -4.09 -0.46
N ARG A 33 4.05 -4.82 -1.44
CA ARG A 33 4.03 -6.29 -1.42
C ARG A 33 4.84 -6.89 -0.27
N HIS A 34 6.01 -6.35 0.04
CA HIS A 34 6.79 -6.82 1.19
C HIS A 34 6.04 -6.63 2.52
N TRP A 35 5.32 -5.52 2.67
CA TRP A 35 4.46 -5.32 3.83
C TRP A 35 3.30 -6.31 3.86
N MET A 36 2.60 -6.47 2.74
CA MET A 36 1.47 -7.39 2.61
C MET A 36 1.85 -8.85 2.87
N ASP A 37 3.05 -9.27 2.45
CA ASP A 37 3.59 -10.60 2.76
C ASP A 37 3.73 -10.78 4.28
N ALA A 38 4.21 -9.76 5.00
CA ALA A 38 4.33 -9.79 6.46
C ALA A 38 2.97 -9.75 7.17
N ALA A 39 2.01 -9.01 6.61
CA ALA A 39 0.64 -8.90 7.14
C ALA A 39 -0.24 -10.12 6.80
N GLY A 40 0.23 -11.07 5.98
CA GLY A 40 -0.53 -12.25 5.57
C GLY A 40 -1.67 -11.93 4.60
N TYR A 41 -1.51 -10.92 3.74
CA TYR A 41 -2.50 -10.56 2.74
C TYR A 41 -2.73 -11.69 1.74
N VAL A 42 -4.01 -11.96 1.46
CA VAL A 42 -4.45 -12.89 0.42
C VAL A 42 -5.71 -12.37 -0.27
N ASP A 43 -5.73 -12.42 -1.60
CA ASP A 43 -6.91 -12.05 -2.40
C ASP A 43 -8.07 -13.06 -2.25
N VAL A 44 -7.79 -14.25 -1.71
CA VAL A 44 -8.76 -15.33 -1.58
C VAL A 44 -8.86 -15.84 -0.13
N ARG A 45 -10.03 -16.37 0.22
CA ARG A 45 -10.26 -17.16 1.44
C ARG A 45 -10.56 -18.61 1.08
N LEU A 46 -10.17 -19.50 1.98
CA LEU A 46 -10.42 -20.94 1.91
C LEU A 46 -11.13 -21.37 3.19
N PHE A 47 -12.06 -22.32 3.08
CA PHE A 47 -12.65 -23.01 4.23
C PHE A 47 -12.21 -24.48 4.21
N ASP A 48 -11.68 -24.97 5.33
CA ASP A 48 -11.38 -26.39 5.60
C ASP A 48 -10.60 -27.17 4.52
N GLY A 49 -9.62 -26.54 3.87
CA GLY A 49 -8.66 -27.27 3.02
C GLY A 49 -9.24 -27.78 1.69
N ASP A 50 -10.51 -27.51 1.39
CA ASP A 50 -11.15 -27.90 0.15
C ASP A 50 -10.96 -26.81 -0.92
N ALA A 51 -10.15 -27.11 -1.93
CA ALA A 51 -9.89 -26.20 -3.05
C ALA A 51 -11.17 -25.81 -3.82
N ALA A 52 -12.26 -26.57 -3.69
CA ALA A 52 -13.57 -26.20 -4.25
C ALA A 52 -14.25 -25.03 -3.51
N THR A 53 -13.71 -24.59 -2.37
CA THR A 53 -14.24 -23.49 -1.54
C THR A 53 -13.33 -22.26 -1.51
N ILE A 54 -12.50 -22.09 -2.55
CA ILE A 54 -11.71 -20.87 -2.74
C ILE A 54 -12.62 -19.77 -3.28
N TYR A 55 -12.79 -18.69 -2.49
CA TYR A 55 -13.54 -17.51 -2.87
C TYR A 55 -12.65 -16.28 -2.85
N PHE A 56 -12.91 -15.31 -3.72
CA PHE A 56 -12.30 -13.99 -3.59
C PHE A 56 -12.77 -13.30 -2.31
N ASN A 57 -11.84 -12.67 -1.59
CA ASN A 57 -12.16 -11.79 -0.49
C ASN A 57 -12.66 -10.45 -1.04
N GLU A 58 -13.98 -10.32 -1.13
CA GLU A 58 -14.61 -9.08 -1.54
C GLU A 58 -14.13 -7.91 -0.69
N GLY A 59 -13.61 -6.86 -1.35
CA GLY A 59 -13.14 -5.64 -0.71
C GLY A 59 -11.68 -5.62 -0.26
N MET A 60 -11.00 -6.77 -0.13
CA MET A 60 -9.60 -6.81 0.36
C MET A 60 -8.60 -6.08 -0.55
N TRP A 61 -8.90 -6.01 -1.86
CA TRP A 61 -8.10 -5.24 -2.81
C TRP A 61 -7.94 -3.76 -2.41
N ARG A 62 -8.85 -3.20 -1.60
CA ARG A 62 -8.72 -1.83 -1.08
C ARG A 62 -7.54 -1.70 -0.12
N TYR A 63 -7.32 -2.69 0.74
CA TYR A 63 -6.16 -2.72 1.63
C TYR A 63 -4.84 -2.87 0.84
N ARG A 64 -4.84 -3.67 -0.23
CA ARG A 64 -3.70 -3.76 -1.16
C ARG A 64 -3.41 -2.41 -1.80
N ASP A 65 -4.43 -1.77 -2.37
CA ASP A 65 -4.27 -0.48 -3.05
C ASP A 65 -3.87 0.63 -2.06
N TYR A 66 -4.36 0.58 -0.82
CA TYR A 66 -3.91 1.43 0.29
C TYR A 66 -2.42 1.22 0.58
N CYS A 67 -1.96 -0.02 0.76
CA CYS A 67 -0.55 -0.31 1.04
C CYS A 67 0.35 0.22 -0.08
N ILE A 68 -0.02 -0.01 -1.34
CA ILE A 68 0.73 0.51 -2.50
C ILE A 68 0.75 2.05 -2.50
N SER A 69 -0.39 2.67 -2.22
CA SER A 69 -0.54 4.12 -2.22
C SER A 69 0.24 4.78 -1.08
N ALA A 70 0.22 4.21 0.13
CA ALA A 70 0.96 4.72 1.29
C ALA A 70 2.46 4.82 1.00
N HIS A 71 3.04 3.81 0.33
CA HIS A 71 4.44 3.83 -0.06
C HIS A 71 4.74 4.84 -1.19
N ASN A 72 3.86 4.94 -2.19
CA ASN A 72 4.04 5.88 -3.29
C ASN A 72 3.84 7.35 -2.87
N LEU A 73 3.07 7.59 -1.82
CA LEU A 73 2.81 8.93 -1.26
C LEU A 73 3.83 9.33 -0.19
N ASP A 74 4.83 8.47 0.08
CA ASP A 74 5.80 8.68 1.16
C ASP A 74 5.11 8.95 2.51
N MET A 75 4.10 8.13 2.83
CA MET A 75 3.35 8.25 4.07
C MET A 75 4.31 8.13 5.26
N PRO A 76 4.21 9.03 6.26
CA PRO A 76 5.01 8.93 7.47
C PRO A 76 4.87 7.55 8.12
N TRP A 77 6.00 6.94 8.48
CA TRP A 77 6.03 5.57 8.98
C TRP A 77 5.20 5.37 10.25
N ASP A 78 5.22 6.36 11.15
CA ASP A 78 4.42 6.38 12.37
C ASP A 78 2.92 6.42 12.06
N GLN A 79 2.51 7.22 11.06
CA GLN A 79 1.13 7.22 10.57
C GLN A 79 0.76 5.85 9.99
N PHE A 80 1.58 5.32 9.07
CA PHE A 80 1.33 4.03 8.43
C PHE A 80 1.13 2.93 9.48
N VAL A 81 2.09 2.74 10.39
CA VAL A 81 2.00 1.69 11.42
C VAL A 81 0.80 1.91 12.36
N THR A 82 0.47 3.16 12.69
CA THR A 82 -0.71 3.46 13.51
C THR A 82 -2.00 3.03 12.81
N GLU A 83 -2.14 3.35 11.51
CA GLU A 83 -3.28 2.94 10.69
C GLU A 83 -3.38 1.41 10.56
N GLN A 84 -2.24 0.70 10.55
CA GLN A 84 -2.21 -0.77 10.52
C GLN A 84 -2.68 -1.42 11.83
N LEU A 85 -2.34 -0.82 12.97
CA LEU A 85 -2.61 -1.40 14.29
C LEU A 85 -3.94 -0.95 14.89
N ALA A 86 -4.41 0.25 14.55
CA ALA A 86 -5.52 0.92 15.20
C ALA A 86 -6.43 1.67 14.21
N GLY A 87 -6.50 1.23 12.96
CA GLY A 87 -7.28 1.90 11.91
C GLY A 87 -8.77 2.08 12.26
N ASP A 88 -9.34 1.16 13.03
CA ASP A 88 -10.71 1.23 13.55
C ASP A 88 -10.90 2.28 14.65
N GLU A 89 -9.86 2.57 15.43
CA GLU A 89 -9.86 3.59 16.48
C GLU A 89 -9.65 5.02 15.93
N LEU A 90 -9.15 5.15 14.70
CA LEU A 90 -8.92 6.45 14.06
C LEU A 90 -10.21 7.16 13.62
N VAL A 91 -11.34 6.45 13.64
CA VAL A 91 -12.64 6.99 13.27
C VAL A 91 -13.62 6.66 14.38
N ALA A 92 -14.36 7.67 14.86
CA ALA A 92 -15.45 7.47 15.82
C ALA A 92 -16.69 6.85 15.14
N TRP A 93 -16.52 5.64 14.60
CA TRP A 93 -17.53 4.94 13.80
C TRP A 93 -18.81 4.69 14.60
N ASP A 94 -18.68 4.51 15.91
CA ASP A 94 -19.75 4.33 16.89
C ASP A 94 -20.68 5.56 17.01
N LYS A 95 -20.18 6.74 16.63
CA LYS A 95 -20.89 8.03 16.73
C LYS A 95 -21.34 8.59 15.38
N LEU A 96 -21.09 7.87 14.28
CA LEU A 96 -21.46 8.31 12.95
C LEU A 96 -22.98 8.27 12.75
N LYS A 97 -23.59 9.45 12.53
CA LYS A 97 -24.99 9.55 12.11
C LYS A 97 -25.19 9.22 10.62
N ARG A 98 -24.12 9.25 9.82
CA ARG A 98 -24.11 8.94 8.38
C ARG A 98 -22.70 8.54 7.96
N TRP A 99 -22.61 7.57 7.07
CA TRP A 99 -21.35 7.20 6.41
C TRP A 99 -20.86 8.34 5.51
N THR A 100 -19.63 8.79 5.74
CA THR A 100 -18.97 9.81 4.92
C THR A 100 -17.80 9.21 4.12
N PRO A 101 -17.34 9.87 3.04
CA PRO A 101 -16.20 9.39 2.26
C PRO A 101 -14.90 9.29 3.05
N GLU A 102 -14.71 10.09 4.11
CA GLU A 102 -13.53 10.00 4.98
C GLU A 102 -13.50 8.67 5.75
N VAL A 103 -14.66 8.20 6.22
CA VAL A 103 -14.82 6.90 6.89
C VAL A 103 -14.61 5.74 5.91
N SER A 104 -14.90 5.97 4.63
CA SER A 104 -14.79 4.96 3.57
C SER A 104 -13.41 4.91 2.91
N ARG A 105 -12.50 5.83 3.27
CA ARG A 105 -11.12 5.90 2.79
C ARG A 105 -10.13 5.17 3.69
N ASN A 106 -10.45 5.03 4.97
CA ASN A 106 -9.78 4.10 5.88
C ASN A 106 -10.34 2.69 5.66
#